data_AF-A0A540NQZ0-F1
#
_entry.id   AF-A0A540NQZ0-F1
#
_cell.length_a   1.000
_cell.length_b   1.000
_cell.length_c   1.000
_cell.angle_alpha   90.00
_cell.angle_beta   90.00
_cell.angle_gamma   90.00
#
_symmetry.space_group_name_H-M   'P 1'
#
loop_
_entity.id
_entity.type
_entity.pdbx_description
1 polymer ?
#
loop_
_entity_poly.entity_id
_entity_poly.type
_entity_poly.pdbx_seq_one_letter_code
_entity_poly.pdbx_strand_id
1 'polypeptide(L)' 'MARIKHTAGRKVKKSTPAQTGGSSTASPGNQPAAEDYVIQLFEDSNLCAIHAKRVTLLKKDFELARQIGGKGRIW' A
#
# COMPACT_ATOMS: atom_id res chain seq x y z
N MET A 1 7.01 44.91 34.31
CA MET A 1 6.23 44.61 33.08
C MET A 1 6.86 43.42 32.38
N ALA A 2 6.45 42.19 32.70
CA ALA A 2 6.99 40.96 32.12
C ALA A 2 6.09 40.50 30.95
N ARG A 3 6.65 40.41 29.73
CA ARG A 3 5.93 39.93 28.55
C ARG A 3 6.29 38.46 28.31
N ILE A 4 5.36 37.59 28.71
CA ILE A 4 5.40 36.14 28.50
C ILE A 4 5.30 35.86 27.00
N LYS A 5 6.33 35.23 26.42
CA LYS A 5 6.27 34.67 25.06
C LYS A 5 5.88 33.19 25.17
N HIS A 6 4.63 32.86 24.87
CA HIS A 6 4.27 31.48 24.52
C HIS A 6 4.81 31.18 23.13
N THR A 7 5.74 30.22 23.02
CA THR A 7 6.09 29.57 21.76
C THR A 7 5.99 28.07 21.92
N ALA A 8 5.42 27.45 20.91
CA ALA A 8 4.87 26.11 20.89
C ALA A 8 5.92 24.99 20.83
N GLY A 9 5.51 23.82 21.32
CA GLY A 9 5.59 22.56 20.56
C GLY A 9 6.95 21.83 20.48
N ARG A 10 7.09 20.78 21.29
CA ARG A 10 7.86 19.52 21.04
C ARG A 10 7.85 18.71 22.35
N LYS A 11 7.78 17.39 22.41
CA LYS A 11 7.77 16.33 21.41
C LYS A 11 7.19 15.08 22.12
N VAL A 12 6.49 14.24 21.37
CA VAL A 12 6.05 12.89 21.74
C VAL A 12 7.19 12.07 22.35
N LYS A 13 6.95 11.40 23.48
CA LYS A 13 7.73 10.25 23.94
C LYS A 13 6.78 9.08 24.17
N LYS A 14 6.61 8.21 23.16
CA LYS A 14 6.10 6.85 23.37
C LYS A 14 7.27 6.01 23.86
N SER A 15 7.11 5.44 25.04
CA SER A 15 8.02 4.47 25.64
C SER A 15 8.15 3.24 24.75
N THR A 16 9.38 2.86 24.45
CA THR A 16 9.72 1.49 24.03
C THR A 16 10.96 1.09 24.78
N PRO A 17 10.96 -0.08 25.42
CA PRO A 17 12.17 -0.86 25.44
C PRO A 17 11.87 -2.32 25.14
N ALA A 18 12.47 -2.85 24.08
CA ALA A 18 12.99 -4.22 24.03
C ALA A 18 13.65 -4.43 22.67
N GLN A 19 14.97 -4.26 22.63
CA GLN A 19 15.80 -4.94 21.66
C GLN A 19 16.16 -6.30 22.24
N THR A 20 15.78 -7.38 21.58
CA THR A 20 16.30 -8.72 21.88
C THR A 20 16.57 -9.47 20.58
N GLY A 21 17.86 -9.78 20.37
CA GLY A 21 18.38 -11.08 19.92
C GLY A 21 17.91 -11.63 18.57
N GLY A 22 18.83 -11.77 17.62
CA GLY A 22 18.56 -12.32 16.30
C GLY A 22 18.13 -13.79 16.27
N SER A 23 17.34 -14.10 15.25
CA SER A 23 17.28 -15.42 14.63
C SER A 23 17.03 -15.22 13.14
N SER A 24 18.00 -15.66 12.34
CA SER A 24 17.93 -15.69 10.89
C SER A 24 16.90 -16.71 10.44
N THR A 25 15.66 -16.29 10.19
CA THR A 25 14.75 -17.02 9.32
C THR A 25 14.09 -16.01 8.40
N ALA A 26 14.39 -16.09 7.11
CA ALA A 26 13.65 -15.37 6.07
C ALA A 26 12.15 -15.53 6.35
N SER A 27 11.46 -14.42 6.57
CA SER A 27 10.02 -14.44 6.80
C SER A 27 9.33 -14.80 5.49
N PRO A 28 8.59 -15.92 5.37
CA PRO A 28 7.71 -16.16 4.23
C PRO A 28 6.44 -15.27 4.35
N GLY A 29 6.60 -14.01 4.75
CA GLY A 29 5.55 -13.17 5.31
C GLY A 29 4.71 -12.39 4.31
N ASN A 30 4.96 -12.52 3.00
CA ASN A 30 4.25 -11.75 1.96
C ASN A 30 3.62 -12.60 0.84
N GLN A 31 3.84 -13.92 0.81
CA GLN A 31 3.32 -14.77 -0.28
C GLN A 31 1.79 -14.70 -0.44
N PRO A 32 0.96 -14.86 0.63
CA PRO A 32 -0.49 -14.80 0.47
C PRO A 32 -0.99 -13.39 0.10
N ALA A 33 -0.31 -12.33 0.53
CA ALA A 33 -0.67 -10.96 0.20
C ALA A 33 -0.35 -10.62 -1.27
N ALA A 34 0.72 -11.20 -1.83
CA ALA A 34 1.07 -11.02 -3.23
C ALA A 34 0.14 -11.79 -4.17
N GLU A 35 -0.26 -13.01 -3.79
CA GLU A 35 -1.20 -13.84 -4.55
C GLU A 35 -2.60 -13.20 -4.61
N ASP A 36 -3.12 -12.75 -3.46
CA ASP A 36 -4.41 -12.06 -3.38
C ASP A 36 -4.42 -10.78 -4.22
N TYR A 37 -3.34 -10.00 -4.20
CA TYR A 37 -3.20 -8.81 -5.04
C TYR A 37 -3.31 -9.13 -6.53
N VAL A 38 -2.68 -10.21 -6.99
CA VAL A 38 -2.70 -10.60 -8.41
C VAL A 38 -4.09 -11.09 -8.79
N ILE A 39 -4.75 -11.87 -7.95
CA ILE A 39 -6.12 -12.35 -8.19
C ILE A 39 -7.08 -11.16 -8.36
N GLN A 40 -7.08 -10.23 -7.39
CA GLN A 40 -7.91 -9.03 -7.45
C GLN A 40 -7.62 -8.17 -8.69
N LEU A 41 -6.34 -8.01 -9.04
CA LEU A 41 -5.96 -7.24 -10.22
C LEU A 41 -6.45 -7.88 -11.53
N PHE A 42 -6.46 -9.21 -11.60
CA PHE A 42 -7.00 -9.94 -12.75
C PHE A 42 -8.52 -9.81 -12.85
N GLU A 43 -9.24 -9.84 -11.73
CA GLU A 43 -10.69 -9.61 -11.70
C GLU A 43 -11.05 -8.21 -12.23
N ASP A 44 -10.36 -7.18 -11.73
CA ASP A 44 -10.56 -5.79 -12.18
C ASP A 44 -10.21 -5.62 -13.67
N SER A 45 -9.13 -6.25 -14.12
CA SER A 45 -8.69 -6.19 -15.53
C SER A 45 -9.66 -6.92 -16.46
N ASN A 46 -10.28 -8.02 -15.99
CA ASN A 46 -11.29 -8.76 -16.74
C ASN A 46 -12.57 -7.93 -16.93
N LEU A 47 -13.02 -7.22 -15.90
CA LEU A 47 -14.13 -6.28 -16.01
C LEU A 47 -13.84 -5.18 -17.05
N CYS A 48 -12.61 -4.65 -17.08
CA CYS A 48 -12.19 -3.67 -18.08
C CYS A 48 -12.21 -4.23 -19.51
N ALA A 49 -11.78 -5.48 -19.70
CA ALA A 49 -11.80 -6.14 -21.01
C ALA A 49 -13.22 -6.40 -21.50
N ILE A 50 -14.12 -6.90 -20.64
CA ILE A 50 -15.53 -7.14 -20.95
C ILE A 50 -16.25 -5.82 -21.26
N HIS A 51 -15.96 -4.75 -20.51
CA HIS A 51 -16.49 -3.43 -20.78
C HIS A 51 -16.13 -2.94 -22.20
N ALA A 52 -14.91 -3.25 -22.66
CA ALA A 52 -14.45 -2.96 -24.01
C ALA A 52 -14.87 -4.00 -25.07
N LYS A 53 -15.80 -4.93 -24.74
CA LYS A 53 -16.27 -6.03 -25.60
C LYS A 53 -15.15 -6.95 -26.10
N ARG A 54 -14.11 -7.16 -25.29
CA ARG A 54 -12.99 -8.06 -25.57
C ARG A 54 -12.97 -9.21 -24.57
N VAL A 55 -12.52 -10.38 -25.01
CA VAL A 55 -12.28 -11.56 -24.16
C VAL A 55 -10.80 -11.72 -23.82
N THR A 56 -9.91 -11.11 -24.60
CA THR A 56 -8.47 -11.09 -24.37
C THR A 56 -8.09 -9.91 -23.46
N LEU A 57 -7.32 -10.19 -22.41
CA LEU A 57 -6.71 -9.18 -21.55
C LEU A 57 -5.54 -8.50 -22.27
N LEU A 58 -5.52 -7.17 -22.26
CA LEU A 58 -4.41 -6.37 -22.79
C LEU A 58 -3.77 -5.53 -21.68
N LYS A 59 -2.52 -5.10 -21.92
CA LYS A 59 -1.77 -4.22 -21.00
C LYS A 59 -2.57 -2.99 -20.55
N LYS A 60 -3.39 -2.42 -21.46
CA LYS A 60 -4.25 -1.26 -21.19
C LYS A 60 -5.32 -1.54 -20.13
N ASP A 61 -5.81 -2.79 -20.01
CA ASP A 61 -6.81 -3.17 -19.01
C ASP A 61 -6.19 -3.19 -17.61
N PHE A 62 -4.95 -3.68 -17.50
CA PHE A 62 -4.19 -3.65 -16.24
C PHE A 62 -3.79 -2.23 -15.83
N GLU A 63 -3.42 -1.40 -16.80
CA GLU A 63 -3.11 0.03 -16.56
C GLU A 63 -4.36 0.76 -16.04
N LEU A 64 -5.51 0.53 -16.66
CA LEU A 64 -6.78 1.10 -16.24
C LEU A 64 -7.22 0.57 -14.87
N ALA A 65 -7.14 -0.75 -14.63
CA ALA A 65 -7.46 -1.36 -13.34
C ALA A 65 -6.59 -0.79 -12.20
N ARG A 66 -5.28 -0.63 -12.43
CA ARG A 66 -4.38 0.03 -11.45
C ARG A 66 -4.69 1.50 -11.24
N GLN A 67 -5.11 2.21 -12.28
CA GLN A 67 -5.46 3.63 -12.21
C GLN A 67 -6.77 3.86 -11.43
N ILE A 68 -7.78 3.02 -11.67
CA ILE A 68 -9.06 3.07 -10.95
C ILE A 68 -8.87 2.62 -9.50
N GLY A 69 -8.10 1.55 -9.26
CA GLY A 69 -7.84 1.00 -7.93
C GLY A 69 -6.95 1.88 -7.03
N GLY A 70 -6.51 3.07 -7.47
CA GLY A 70 -5.72 4.00 -6.67
C GLY A 70 -4.30 3.52 -6.30
N LYS A 71 -3.95 2.28 -6.66
CA LYS A 71 -2.67 1.59 -6.36
C LYS A 71 -1.44 2.27 -7.01
N GLY A 72 -1.64 3.25 -7.90
CA GLY A 72 -0.59 4.06 -8.53
C GLY A 72 -0.49 5.51 -8.06
N ARG A 73 -1.31 5.96 -7.10
CA ARG A 73 -1.22 7.31 -6.52
C ARG A 73 -0.47 7.25 -5.19
N ILE A 74 0.85 7.30 -5.25
CA ILE A 74 1.67 7.71 -4.10
C ILE A 74 1.62 9.25 -4.03
N TRP A 75 1.29 9.77 -2.85
CA TRP A 75 1.63 11.15 -2.46
C TRP A 75 3.02 11.12 -1.82
#